data_AF-R4L562-F1
#
_entry.id   AF-R4L562-F1
#
_cell.length_a   1.000
_cell.length_b   1.000
_cell.length_c   1.000
_cell.angle_alpha   90.00
_cell.angle_beta   90.00
_cell.angle_gamma   90.00
#
_symmetry.space_group_name_H-M   'P 1'
#
loop_
_entity.id
_entity.type
_entity.pdbx_description
1 polymer ?
#
loop_
_entity_poly.entity_id
_entity_poly.type
_entity_poly.pdbx_seq_one_letter_code
_entity_poly.pdbx_strand_id
1 'polypeptide(L)'
;NGLTRMIPFHNFEEPLDGYAAHLTHVASGRHYAQRPDGLAMHDMHEVDVQDMQRWTERIMEAIDLRRVISPDGQYIPLDEEHGADILGALIESSYESKNREYYGSLHNWGHVMMAYIH
;
A
#
# COMPACT_ATOMS: atom_id res chain seq x y z
N ASN A 1 6.91 17.76 21.62
CA ASN A 1 5.43 17.89 21.60
C ASN A 1 4.69 16.99 22.59
N GLY A 2 5.30 15.96 23.21
CA GLY A 2 4.63 15.18 24.27
C GLY A 2 3.47 14.30 23.78
N LEU A 3 3.42 14.03 22.47
CA LEU A 3 2.37 13.24 21.83
C LEU A 3 2.70 11.74 21.88
N THR A 4 1.67 10.91 21.77
CA THR A 4 1.81 9.47 21.56
C THR A 4 2.46 9.17 20.22
N ARG A 5 3.03 7.96 20.08
CA ARG A 5 3.50 7.48 18.77
C ARG A 5 2.31 7.34 17.81
N MET A 6 2.57 7.52 16.52
CA MET A 6 1.59 7.25 15.47
C MET A 6 1.10 5.81 15.54
N ILE A 7 -0.18 5.63 15.29
CA ILE A 7 -0.81 4.32 15.15
C ILE A 7 -0.72 3.86 13.68
N PRO A 8 -0.55 2.55 13.42
CA PRO A 8 -0.54 2.02 12.06
C PRO A 8 -1.95 1.98 11.47
N PHE A 9 -2.08 2.37 10.21
CA PHE A 9 -3.31 2.21 9.44
C PHE A 9 -3.37 0.79 8.86
N HIS A 10 -4.00 -0.13 9.60
CA HIS A 10 -4.03 -1.56 9.30
C HIS A 10 -5.45 -2.06 9.00
N ASN A 11 -6.48 -1.30 9.38
CA ASN A 11 -7.86 -1.55 9.02
C ASN A 11 -8.29 -0.55 7.96
N PHE A 12 -8.48 -1.01 6.73
CA PHE A 12 -8.80 -0.16 5.58
C PHE A 12 -10.21 0.45 5.61
N GLU A 13 -11.07 -0.02 6.52
CA GLU A 13 -12.39 0.55 6.77
C GLU A 13 -12.36 1.73 7.74
N GLU A 14 -11.24 1.97 8.44
CA GLU A 14 -11.13 3.09 9.38
C GLU A 14 -11.15 4.43 8.62
N PRO A 15 -11.93 5.42 9.11
CA PRO A 15 -11.91 6.75 8.53
C PRO A 15 -10.55 7.42 8.77
N LEU A 16 -10.07 8.16 7.77
CA LEU A 16 -8.86 8.95 7.87
C LEU A 16 -9.16 10.33 8.46
N ASP A 17 -8.19 10.83 9.24
CA ASP A 17 -8.14 12.23 9.64
C ASP A 17 -7.98 13.14 8.42
N GLY A 18 -8.59 14.31 8.50
CA GLY A 18 -8.55 15.34 7.46
C GLY A 18 -7.20 16.04 7.37
N TYR A 19 -6.90 16.56 6.18
CA TYR A 19 -5.71 17.36 5.93
C TYR A 19 -5.92 18.33 4.77
N ALA A 20 -5.57 19.60 4.99
CA ALA A 20 -5.59 20.65 3.98
C ALA A 20 -4.16 21.14 3.69
N ALA A 21 -3.62 20.73 2.54
CA ALA A 21 -2.23 21.02 2.16
C ALA A 21 -1.97 22.51 1.86
N HIS A 22 -3.00 23.24 1.42
CA HIS A 22 -2.90 24.64 0.96
C HIS A 22 -1.82 24.84 -0.14
N LEU A 23 -1.68 23.86 -1.03
CA LEU A 23 -0.73 23.89 -2.15
C LEU A 23 -1.44 24.17 -3.48
N THR A 24 -0.85 25.05 -4.27
CA THR A 24 -1.34 25.44 -5.61
C THR A 24 -0.36 25.00 -6.69
N HIS A 25 -0.87 24.35 -7.72
CA HIS A 25 -0.13 24.02 -8.92
C HIS A 25 -0.20 25.19 -9.92
N VAL A 26 0.81 26.07 -9.86
CA VAL A 26 0.84 27.36 -10.59
C VAL A 26 0.66 27.19 -12.10
N ALA A 27 1.20 26.11 -12.69
CA ALA A 27 1.11 25.89 -14.14
C ALA A 27 -0.32 25.64 -14.65
N SER A 28 -1.25 25.18 -13.80
CA SER A 28 -2.64 24.93 -14.19
C SER A 28 -3.66 25.77 -13.40
N GLY A 29 -3.23 26.50 -12.37
CA GLY A 29 -4.11 27.19 -11.44
C GLY A 29 -4.95 26.26 -10.55
N ARG A 30 -4.72 24.93 -10.61
CA ARG A 30 -5.41 23.94 -9.76
C ARG A 30 -4.73 23.85 -8.40
N HIS A 31 -5.42 23.23 -7.44
CA HIS A 31 -4.89 22.96 -6.09
C HIS A 31 -4.83 21.46 -5.83
N TYR A 32 -3.97 21.04 -4.91
CA TYR A 32 -4.08 19.71 -4.33
C TYR A 32 -5.39 19.64 -3.53
N ALA A 33 -6.18 18.60 -3.77
CA ALA A 33 -7.44 18.40 -3.09
C ALA A 33 -7.22 18.31 -1.57
N GLN A 34 -8.13 18.91 -0.81
CA GLN A 34 -8.17 18.77 0.65
C GLN A 34 -8.96 17.52 1.00
N ARG A 35 -8.55 16.82 2.06
CA ARG A 35 -9.30 15.69 2.61
C ARG A 35 -10.04 16.15 3.86
N PRO A 36 -11.39 16.17 3.91
CA PRO A 36 -12.11 16.37 5.16
C PRO A 36 -11.98 15.14 6.08
N ASP A 37 -12.26 15.31 7.37
CA ASP A 37 -12.30 14.21 8.32
C ASP A 37 -13.40 13.19 7.97
N GLY A 38 -13.17 11.91 8.30
CA GLY A 38 -14.24 10.90 8.30
C GLY A 38 -14.39 10.10 7.01
N LEU A 39 -13.52 10.31 6.01
CA LEU A 39 -13.53 9.53 4.77
C LEU A 39 -12.73 8.24 4.94
N ALA A 40 -13.30 7.11 4.51
CA ALA A 40 -12.61 5.81 4.47
C ALA A 40 -12.20 5.47 3.03
N MET A 41 -11.22 4.57 2.87
CA MET A 41 -10.80 4.11 1.54
C MET A 41 -11.99 3.45 0.82
N HIS A 42 -12.06 3.66 -0.49
CA HIS A 42 -13.11 3.12 -1.34
C HIS A 42 -12.52 2.65 -2.67
N ASP A 43 -13.28 1.83 -3.37
CA ASP A 43 -12.84 1.20 -4.61
C ASP A 43 -12.57 2.22 -5.71
N MET A 44 -11.52 1.95 -6.49
CA MET A 44 -11.20 2.66 -7.72
C MET A 44 -11.53 1.78 -8.93
N HIS A 45 -11.49 2.37 -10.13
CA HIS A 45 -11.79 1.60 -11.35
C HIS A 45 -10.78 0.46 -11.57
N GLU A 46 -9.52 0.68 -11.20
CA GLU A 46 -8.39 -0.22 -11.45
C GLU A 46 -8.12 -1.21 -10.31
N VAL A 47 -8.60 -0.92 -9.09
CA VAL A 47 -8.29 -1.71 -7.89
C VAL A 47 -9.40 -1.53 -6.84
N ASP A 48 -9.78 -2.61 -6.17
CA ASP A 48 -10.74 -2.56 -5.06
C ASP A 48 -10.02 -2.61 -3.69
N VAL A 49 -10.69 -2.18 -2.62
CA VAL A 49 -10.12 -2.24 -1.25
C VAL A 49 -9.84 -3.69 -0.84
N GLN A 50 -10.57 -4.64 -1.41
CA GLN A 50 -10.39 -6.07 -1.14
C GLN A 50 -9.08 -6.60 -1.73
N ASP A 51 -8.59 -6.09 -2.86
CA ASP A 51 -7.30 -6.41 -3.47
C ASP A 51 -6.18 -6.03 -2.50
N MET A 52 -6.27 -4.84 -1.92
CA MET A 52 -5.33 -4.36 -0.91
C MET A 52 -5.29 -5.28 0.31
N GLN A 53 -6.46 -5.73 0.78
CA GLN A 53 -6.55 -6.70 1.88
C GLN A 53 -5.93 -8.05 1.48
N ARG A 54 -6.27 -8.57 0.30
CA ARG A 54 -5.72 -9.83 -0.24
C ARG A 54 -4.20 -9.78 -0.38
N TRP A 55 -3.64 -8.68 -0.86
CA TRP A 55 -2.19 -8.51 -0.98
C TRP A 55 -1.51 -8.49 0.38
N THR A 56 -2.11 -7.79 1.35
CA THR A 56 -1.64 -7.78 2.75
C THR A 56 -1.59 -9.20 3.31
N GLU A 57 -2.69 -9.96 3.18
CA GLU A 57 -2.77 -11.35 3.64
C GLU A 57 -1.73 -12.25 2.99
N ARG A 58 -1.57 -12.18 1.66
CA ARG A 58 -0.59 -12.98 0.91
C ARG A 58 0.85 -12.66 1.30
N ILE A 59 1.17 -11.38 1.53
CA ILE A 59 2.49 -10.96 1.99
C ILE A 59 2.76 -11.51 3.39
N MET A 60 1.79 -11.40 4.30
CA MET A 60 1.92 -11.94 5.66
C MET A 60 2.09 -13.47 5.66
N GLU A 61 1.32 -14.18 4.84
CA GLU A 61 1.46 -15.63 4.67
C GLU A 61 2.86 -16.01 4.16
N ALA A 62 3.39 -15.28 3.18
CA ALA A 62 4.75 -15.51 2.66
C ALA A 62 5.83 -15.31 3.72
N ILE A 63 5.65 -14.30 4.60
CA ILE A 63 6.54 -14.05 5.74
C ILE A 63 6.47 -15.21 6.74
N ASP A 64 5.27 -15.63 7.12
CA ASP A 64 5.06 -16.70 8.11
C ASP A 64 5.62 -18.05 7.61
N LEU A 65 5.45 -18.35 6.32
CA LEU A 65 6.00 -19.54 5.67
C LEU A 65 7.49 -19.41 5.30
N ARG A 66 8.09 -18.23 5.47
CA ARG A 66 9.46 -17.89 5.09
C ARG A 66 9.80 -18.18 3.63
N ARG A 67 8.83 -18.00 2.73
CA ARG A 67 8.99 -18.23 1.29
C ARG A 67 7.96 -17.45 0.48
N VAL A 68 8.35 -17.01 -0.70
CA VAL A 68 7.46 -16.37 -1.68
C VAL A 68 7.22 -17.30 -2.86
N ILE A 69 6.13 -17.11 -3.59
CA ILE A 69 5.80 -17.87 -4.80
C ILE A 69 6.09 -17.04 -6.05
N SER A 70 6.90 -17.57 -6.97
CA SER A 70 7.17 -16.98 -8.28
C SER A 70 6.02 -17.23 -9.27
N PRO A 71 5.99 -16.61 -10.46
CA PRO A 71 4.86 -16.72 -11.39
C PRO A 71 4.73 -18.12 -12.00
N ASP A 72 5.83 -18.88 -12.04
CA ASP A 72 5.87 -20.29 -12.43
C ASP A 72 5.52 -21.26 -11.28
N GLY A 73 5.14 -20.73 -10.10
CA GLY A 73 4.71 -21.51 -8.95
C GLY A 73 5.83 -22.10 -8.10
N GLN A 74 7.08 -21.71 -8.32
CA GLN A 74 8.21 -22.13 -7.49
C GLN A 74 8.27 -21.33 -6.19
N TYR A 75 8.84 -21.94 -5.16
CA TYR A 75 9.06 -21.26 -3.89
C TYR A 75 10.48 -20.69 -3.82
N ILE A 76 10.58 -19.40 -3.54
CA ILE A 76 11.84 -18.70 -3.28
C ILE A 76 11.91 -18.46 -1.76
N PRO A 77 12.94 -18.95 -1.06
CA PRO A 77 13.06 -18.77 0.39
C PRO A 77 13.30 -17.29 0.75
N LEU A 78 12.76 -16.87 1.89
CA LEU A 78 13.10 -15.60 2.53
C LEU A 78 14.25 -15.86 3.52
N ASP A 79 15.48 -15.82 3.03
CA ASP A 79 16.68 -16.00 3.83
C ASP A 79 17.12 -14.69 4.54
N GLU A 80 18.11 -14.80 5.43
CA GLU A 80 18.60 -13.66 6.21
C GLU A 80 19.35 -12.61 5.36
N GLU A 81 19.87 -12.99 4.19
CA GLU A 81 20.69 -12.13 3.34
C GLU A 81 19.84 -11.31 2.35
N HIS A 82 18.81 -11.92 1.78
CA HIS A 82 18.00 -11.40 0.69
C HIS A 82 16.52 -11.21 1.04
N GLY A 83 16.04 -11.80 2.14
CA GLY A 83 14.61 -11.81 2.47
C GLY A 83 14.00 -10.41 2.57
N ALA A 84 14.73 -9.45 3.16
CA ALA A 84 14.28 -8.06 3.26
C ALA A 84 14.22 -7.36 1.89
N ASP A 85 15.18 -7.60 1.00
CA ASP A 85 15.21 -7.05 -0.36
C ASP A 85 14.04 -7.59 -1.20
N ILE A 86 13.80 -8.90 -1.13
CA ILE A 86 12.65 -9.56 -1.76
C ILE A 86 11.34 -8.94 -1.25
N LEU A 87 11.17 -8.83 0.08
CA LEU A 87 9.95 -8.26 0.65
C LEU A 87 9.76 -6.79 0.25
N GLY A 88 10.83 -5.99 0.22
CA GLY A 88 10.79 -4.61 -0.28
C GLY A 88 10.26 -4.53 -1.70
N ALA A 89 10.82 -5.37 -2.59
CA ALA A 89 10.40 -5.46 -3.99
C ALA A 89 8.95 -5.94 -4.16
N LEU A 90 8.39 -6.71 -3.22
CA LEU A 90 6.99 -7.12 -3.23
C LEU A 90 6.04 -6.04 -2.67
N ILE A 91 6.39 -5.41 -1.54
CA ILE A 91 5.51 -4.51 -0.78
C ILE A 91 5.36 -3.13 -1.46
N GLU A 92 6.45 -2.54 -1.96
CA GLU A 92 6.37 -1.37 -2.84
C GLU A 92 5.58 -1.72 -4.13
N SER A 93 5.78 -2.98 -4.53
CA SER A 93 6.02 -3.48 -5.88
C SER A 93 6.96 -2.61 -6.71
N SER A 94 8.19 -3.08 -6.89
CA SER A 94 9.10 -2.59 -7.91
C SER A 94 9.05 -3.50 -9.15
N TYR A 95 9.81 -3.17 -10.19
CA TYR A 95 10.02 -4.06 -11.35
C TYR A 95 10.61 -5.41 -10.93
N GLU A 96 11.34 -5.47 -9.81
CA GLU A 96 12.02 -6.65 -9.30
C GLU A 96 11.13 -7.58 -8.47
N SER A 97 9.84 -7.24 -8.32
CA SER A 97 8.85 -8.06 -7.62
C SER A 97 8.85 -9.48 -8.18
N LYS A 98 9.01 -10.47 -7.30
CA LYS A 98 9.07 -11.88 -7.73
C LYS A 98 7.74 -12.41 -8.25
N ASN A 99 6.61 -11.78 -7.91
CA ASN A 99 5.30 -12.15 -8.46
C ASN A 99 4.28 -11.02 -8.26
N ARG A 100 4.35 -10.00 -9.11
CA ARG A 100 3.49 -8.80 -9.00
C ARG A 100 2.00 -9.10 -9.16
N GLU A 101 1.63 -10.06 -10.00
CA GLU A 101 0.22 -10.44 -10.18
C GLU A 101 -0.37 -11.05 -8.91
N TYR A 102 0.45 -11.75 -8.12
CA TYR A 102 0.00 -12.38 -6.89
C TYR A 102 0.11 -11.44 -5.67
N TYR A 103 1.23 -10.75 -5.49
CA TYR A 103 1.48 -9.89 -4.32
C TYR A 103 1.04 -8.43 -4.52
N GLY A 104 0.68 -8.04 -5.73
CA GLY A 104 0.14 -6.72 -6.02
C GLY A 104 1.14 -5.58 -5.94
N SER A 105 0.64 -4.40 -5.57
CA SER A 105 1.38 -3.15 -5.38
C SER A 105 0.84 -2.38 -4.18
N LEU A 106 0.96 -2.99 -2.99
CA LEU A 106 0.27 -2.55 -1.78
C LEU A 106 0.62 -1.10 -1.39
N HIS A 107 1.90 -0.76 -1.27
CA HIS A 107 2.32 0.58 -0.87
C HIS A 107 1.88 1.65 -1.88
N ASN A 108 2.09 1.42 -3.18
CA ASN A 108 1.78 2.42 -4.19
C ASN A 108 0.27 2.64 -4.33
N TRP A 109 -0.54 1.58 -4.32
CA TRP A 109 -1.98 1.72 -4.34
C TRP A 109 -2.53 2.36 -3.06
N GLY A 110 -1.87 2.16 -1.91
CA GLY A 110 -2.17 2.91 -0.69
C GLY A 110 -2.07 4.43 -0.89
N HIS A 111 -0.99 4.90 -1.52
CA HIS A 111 -0.85 6.32 -1.88
C HIS A 111 -1.96 6.79 -2.84
N VAL A 112 -2.23 6.01 -3.89
CA VAL A 112 -3.21 6.40 -4.91
C VAL A 112 -4.62 6.48 -4.31
N MET A 113 -5.06 5.44 -3.59
CA MET A 113 -6.39 5.41 -2.95
C MET A 113 -6.56 6.55 -1.94
N MET A 114 -5.56 6.83 -1.11
CA MET A 114 -5.63 7.94 -0.15
C MET A 114 -5.58 9.32 -0.83
N ALA A 115 -4.89 9.45 -1.96
CA ALA A 115 -4.82 10.71 -2.71
C ALA A 115 -6.14 11.05 -3.42
N TYR A 116 -6.86 10.02 -3.89
CA TYR A 116 -8.12 10.14 -4.64
C TYR A 116 -9.38 9.87 -3.81
N ILE A 117 -9.26 9.86 -2.48
CA ILE A 117 -10.37 9.56 -1.55
C ILE A 117 -11.50 10.61 -1.53
N HIS A 118 -11.34 11.75 -2.21
CA HIS A 118 -12.18 12.94 -2.11
C HIS A 118 -13.30 13.01 -3.15
#